data_AF-A0A3N2EP62-F1
#
_entry.id   AF-A0A3N2EP62-F1
#
_cell.length_a   1.000
_cell.length_b   1.000
_cell.length_c   1.000
_cell.angle_alpha   90.00
_cell.angle_beta   90.00
_cell.angle_gamma   90.00
#
_symmetry.space_group_name_H-M   'P 1'
#
loop_
_entity.id
_entity.type
_entity.pdbx_description
1 polymer ?
#
loop_
_entity_poly.entity_id
_entity_poly.type
_entity_poly.pdbx_seq_one_letter_code
_entity_poly.pdbx_strand_id
1 'polypeptide(L)'
;MSSNFRHHLLSLSLLVGIAAPWAAFAQAPISSVGSGSVEDRVTQLERISNAHSQLLTQLQQQLSDNQNDIDSLRGQIQESQYQLNQVVERQKQILLQIDALGSGGAAAGAQTSSSAGDQGAAAATAAPAASSGAPASSGDANTDYNAAIALVKDPSRQDDAMAAFQTFVKQYPDSTYQPNANYWLGQLNYNKGKKDDAAYYFASVVKNYPKSPKAPDAMFKVGVIMQDKGDTAKAKAVYQQVVSKFPGTDGAKQAQKRLNALG
;
A
#
# COMPACT_ATOMS: atom_id res chain seq x y z
N MET A 1 -2.18 -29.25 -48.75
CA MET A 1 -1.49 -28.00 -49.14
C MET A 1 -0.53 -27.68 -48.00
N SER A 2 0.58 -28.41 -47.93
CA SER A 2 1.95 -28.04 -48.37
C SER A 2 2.78 -27.54 -47.19
N SER A 3 3.59 -28.48 -46.70
CA SER A 3 4.66 -28.39 -45.71
C SER A 3 5.80 -27.46 -46.15
N ASN A 4 6.50 -26.83 -45.19
CA ASN A 4 7.84 -26.27 -45.34
C ASN A 4 8.59 -26.49 -44.01
N PHE A 5 9.26 -27.62 -43.83
CA PHE A 5 10.70 -27.87 -44.04
C PHE A 5 11.68 -26.93 -43.31
N ARG A 6 12.45 -27.55 -42.42
CA ARG A 6 13.58 -27.02 -41.64
C ARG A 6 14.82 -26.88 -42.52
N HIS A 7 15.67 -25.89 -42.22
CA HIS A 7 17.11 -25.98 -42.50
C HIS A 7 17.93 -25.65 -41.26
N HIS A 8 18.70 -26.65 -40.81
CA HIS A 8 19.89 -26.49 -39.99
C HIS A 8 21.03 -25.98 -40.86
N LEU A 9 21.79 -24.98 -40.39
CA LEU A 9 23.18 -24.81 -40.77
C LEU A 9 24.03 -24.56 -39.51
N LEU A 10 24.91 -25.54 -39.27
CA LEU A 10 26.11 -25.47 -38.44
C LEU A 10 27.25 -24.81 -39.24
N SER A 11 28.03 -23.95 -38.59
CA SER A 11 29.45 -23.67 -38.89
C SER A 11 30.01 -22.83 -37.72
N LEU A 12 30.73 -23.36 -36.72
CA LEU A 12 32.11 -23.87 -36.67
C LEU A 12 33.21 -22.81 -36.90
N SER A 13 33.84 -22.42 -35.78
CA SER A 13 35.27 -22.15 -35.52
C SER A 13 36.15 -21.27 -36.44
N LEU A 14 36.78 -20.22 -35.86
CA LEU A 14 38.23 -19.89 -35.90
C LEU A 14 38.48 -18.61 -35.05
N LEU A 15 39.24 -18.53 -33.94
CA LEU A 15 40.69 -18.72 -33.63
C LEU A 15 41.36 -17.36 -33.33
N VAL A 16 42.38 -17.40 -32.45
CA VAL A 16 43.37 -16.37 -32.08
C VAL A 16 42.91 -15.46 -30.92
N GLY A 17 43.49 -15.43 -29.72
CA GLY A 17 44.83 -15.81 -29.28
C GLY A 17 45.73 -14.59 -29.11
N ILE A 18 45.57 -13.80 -28.04
CA ILE A 18 46.61 -12.88 -27.55
C ILE A 18 46.62 -12.92 -26.02
N ALA A 19 47.72 -13.43 -25.49
CA ALA A 19 48.12 -13.29 -24.09
C ALA A 19 48.70 -11.89 -23.86
N ALA A 20 48.26 -11.21 -22.81
CA ALA A 20 48.99 -10.11 -22.20
C ALA A 20 48.69 -10.10 -20.69
N PRO A 21 49.69 -10.24 -19.80
CA PRO A 21 49.51 -9.95 -18.39
C PRO A 21 49.61 -8.43 -18.21
N TRP A 22 48.47 -7.76 -18.07
CA TRP A 22 48.48 -6.39 -17.55
C TRP A 22 48.78 -6.43 -16.06
N ALA A 23 50.02 -6.06 -15.71
CA ALA A 23 50.35 -5.60 -14.38
C ALA A 23 49.53 -4.34 -14.10
N ALA A 24 48.49 -4.47 -13.29
CA ALA A 24 47.73 -3.33 -12.77
C ALA A 24 48.59 -2.63 -11.70
N PHE A 25 49.29 -1.57 -12.09
CA PHE A 25 49.71 -0.55 -11.14
C PHE A 25 48.46 0.19 -10.67
N ALA A 26 47.94 -0.17 -9.50
CA ALA A 26 46.94 0.63 -8.81
C ALA A 26 47.62 1.93 -8.34
N GLN A 27 47.59 2.96 -9.19
CA GLN A 27 47.75 4.33 -8.70
C GLN A 27 46.51 4.65 -7.87
N ALA A 28 46.65 4.54 -6.56
CA ALA A 28 45.65 5.03 -5.63
C ALA A 28 45.44 6.52 -5.91
N PRO A 29 44.18 7.00 -6.04
CA PRO A 29 43.93 8.43 -6.19
C PRO A 29 44.41 9.12 -4.91
N ILE A 30 45.47 9.92 -5.05
CA ILE A 30 45.83 10.95 -4.07
C ILE A 30 44.68 11.96 -4.05
N SER A 31 43.78 11.80 -3.09
CA SER A 31 42.83 12.83 -2.71
C SER A 31 43.63 14.05 -2.25
N SER A 32 43.71 15.08 -3.09
CA SER A 32 44.30 16.37 -2.76
C SER A 32 43.44 17.06 -1.71
N VAL A 33 43.60 16.69 -0.45
CA VAL A 33 43.06 17.42 0.68
C VAL A 33 43.91 18.66 0.90
N GLY A 34 43.45 19.78 0.33
CA GLY A 34 43.78 21.11 0.83
C GLY A 34 44.93 21.84 0.13
N SER A 35 44.64 22.41 -1.04
CA SER A 35 45.33 23.61 -1.53
C SER A 35 44.35 24.63 -2.13
N GLY A 36 43.06 24.59 -1.74
CA GLY A 36 42.14 25.68 -2.05
C GLY A 36 42.49 26.87 -1.19
N SER A 37 42.72 28.03 -1.81
CA SER A 37 43.05 29.26 -1.08
C SER A 37 41.90 29.65 -0.15
N VAL A 38 42.14 30.55 0.80
CA VAL A 38 41.08 31.01 1.72
C VAL A 38 39.91 31.58 0.93
N GLU A 39 40.20 32.20 -0.22
CA GLU A 39 39.25 32.74 -1.19
C GLU A 39 38.37 31.65 -1.83
N ASP A 40 38.93 30.48 -2.17
CA ASP A 40 38.14 29.33 -2.67
C ASP A 40 37.16 28.82 -1.60
N ARG A 41 37.59 28.79 -0.34
CA ARG A 41 36.75 28.36 0.79
C ARG A 41 35.63 29.36 1.06
N VAL A 42 35.91 30.66 0.99
CA VAL A 42 34.89 31.71 1.11
C VAL A 42 33.88 31.61 -0.03
N THR A 43 34.36 31.45 -1.26
CA THR A 43 33.49 31.28 -2.44
C THR A 43 32.61 30.03 -2.33
N GLN A 44 33.14 28.93 -1.79
CA GLN A 44 32.39 27.71 -1.52
C GLN A 44 31.36 27.90 -0.41
N LEU A 45 31.71 28.60 0.67
CA LEU A 45 30.79 28.91 1.77
C LEU A 45 29.66 29.85 1.33
N GLU A 46 29.94 30.86 0.52
CA GLU A 46 28.92 31.72 -0.08
C GLU A 46 27.98 30.94 -1.00
N ARG A 47 28.52 30.01 -1.81
CA ARG A 47 27.71 29.12 -2.64
C ARG A 47 26.82 28.20 -1.82
N ILE A 48 27.35 27.61 -0.74
CA ILE A 48 26.61 26.76 0.19
C ILE A 48 25.53 27.57 0.92
N SER A 49 25.86 28.78 1.37
CA SER A 49 24.91 29.69 2.04
C SER A 49 23.75 30.09 1.13
N ASN A 50 24.06 30.45 -0.12
CA ASN A 50 23.04 30.77 -1.13
C ASN A 50 22.19 29.54 -1.48
N ALA A 51 22.80 28.35 -1.61
CA ALA A 51 22.07 27.10 -1.83
C ALA A 51 21.19 26.72 -0.63
N HIS A 52 21.65 26.97 0.59
CA HIS A 52 20.88 26.74 1.81
C HIS A 52 19.68 27.68 1.91
N SER A 53 19.87 28.94 1.53
CA SER A 53 18.78 29.93 1.48
C SER A 53 17.72 29.54 0.46
N GLN A 54 18.13 29.07 -0.74
CA GLN A 54 17.22 28.54 -1.75
C GLN A 54 16.48 27.28 -1.27
N LEU A 55 17.16 26.39 -0.55
CA LEU A 55 16.54 25.19 0.03
C LEU A 55 15.48 25.56 1.08
N LEU A 56 15.74 26.56 1.92
CA LEU A 56 14.76 27.02 2.91
C LEU A 56 13.51 27.60 2.24
N THR A 57 13.67 28.38 1.17
CA THR A 57 12.53 28.87 0.36
C THR A 57 11.78 27.70 -0.29
N GLN A 58 12.48 26.70 -0.80
CA GLN A 58 11.86 25.52 -1.40
C GLN A 58 11.08 24.69 -0.36
N LEU A 59 11.64 24.49 0.84
CA LEU A 59 10.96 23.82 1.94
C LEU A 59 9.72 24.59 2.41
N GLN A 60 9.81 25.93 2.47
CA GLN A 60 8.68 26.77 2.83
C GLN A 60 7.56 26.68 1.78
N GLN A 61 7.91 26.70 0.49
CA GLN A 61 6.95 26.50 -0.59
C GLN A 61 6.30 25.11 -0.49
N GLN A 62 7.11 24.07 -0.28
CA GLN A 62 6.62 22.71 -0.15
C GLN A 62 5.67 22.54 1.04
N LEU A 63 5.93 23.20 2.17
CA LEU A 63 5.01 23.20 3.32
C LEU A 63 3.69 23.88 2.99
N SER A 64 3.73 25.01 2.26
CA SER A 64 2.52 25.69 1.80
C SER A 64 1.71 24.82 0.84
N ASP A 65 2.38 24.14 -0.10
CA ASP A 65 1.73 23.27 -1.08
C ASP A 65 1.09 22.07 -0.39
N ASN A 66 1.79 21.44 0.56
CA ASN A 66 1.22 20.35 1.36
C ASN A 66 0.01 20.81 2.19
N GLN A 67 0.04 22.03 2.71
CA GLN A 67 -1.10 22.55 3.48
C GLN A 67 -2.33 22.75 2.59
N ASN A 68 -2.13 23.30 1.38
CA ASN A 68 -3.20 23.44 0.38
C ASN A 68 -3.76 22.08 -0.06
N ASP A 69 -2.89 21.08 -0.24
CA ASP A 69 -3.31 19.73 -0.58
C ASP A 69 -4.12 19.08 0.55
N ILE A 70 -3.71 19.28 1.81
CA ILE A 70 -4.46 18.80 2.99
C ILE A 70 -5.85 19.44 3.04
N ASP A 71 -5.96 20.74 2.77
CA ASP A 71 -7.25 21.45 2.76
C ASP A 71 -8.14 20.97 1.60
N SER A 72 -7.56 20.73 0.42
CA SER A 72 -8.25 20.14 -0.73
C SER A 72 -8.77 18.73 -0.43
N LEU A 73 -7.91 17.87 0.12
CA LEU A 73 -8.28 16.51 0.53
C LEU A 73 -9.37 16.52 1.60
N ARG A 74 -9.31 17.45 2.56
CA ARG A 74 -10.37 17.63 3.56
C ARG A 74 -11.70 18.00 2.89
N GLY A 75 -11.68 18.89 1.91
CA GLY A 75 -12.86 19.25 1.12
C GLY A 75 -13.44 18.04 0.38
N GLN A 76 -12.60 17.26 -0.31
CA GLN A 76 -13.02 16.04 -1.01
C GLN A 76 -13.60 14.99 -0.06
N ILE A 77 -13.01 14.83 1.13
CA ILE A 77 -13.55 13.92 2.16
C ILE A 77 -14.93 14.38 2.62
N GLN A 78 -15.12 15.68 2.85
CA GLN A 78 -16.43 16.23 3.23
C GLN A 78 -17.48 16.02 2.13
N GLU A 79 -17.10 16.26 0.88
CA GLU A 79 -17.99 16.02 -0.28
C GLU A 79 -18.34 14.54 -0.42
N SER A 80 -17.35 13.65 -0.34
CA SER A 80 -17.58 12.21 -0.42
C SER A 80 -18.47 11.71 0.71
N GLN A 81 -18.29 12.21 1.94
CA GLN A 81 -19.16 11.88 3.08
C GLN A 81 -20.60 12.37 2.85
N TYR A 82 -20.77 13.56 2.27
CA TYR A 82 -22.09 14.08 1.92
C TYR A 82 -22.79 13.20 0.86
N GLN A 83 -22.07 12.83 -0.20
CA GLN A 83 -22.58 11.92 -1.23
C GLN A 83 -22.95 10.55 -0.63
N LEU A 84 -22.14 10.02 0.27
CA LEU A 84 -22.42 8.74 0.95
C LEU A 84 -23.72 8.82 1.76
N ASN A 85 -23.90 9.88 2.54
CA ASN A 85 -25.13 10.11 3.33
C ASN A 85 -26.36 10.22 2.43
N GLN A 86 -26.25 10.87 1.26
CA GLN A 86 -27.35 10.92 0.30
C GLN A 86 -27.72 9.55 -0.26
N VAL A 87 -26.73 8.71 -0.56
CA VAL A 87 -26.96 7.35 -1.05
C VAL A 87 -27.64 6.48 0.02
N VAL A 88 -27.21 6.60 1.27
CA VAL A 88 -27.83 5.88 2.40
C VAL A 88 -29.29 6.31 2.58
N GLU A 89 -29.58 7.61 2.55
CA GLU A 89 -30.96 8.10 2.70
C GLU A 89 -31.84 7.66 1.52
N ARG A 90 -31.29 7.66 0.30
CA ARG A 90 -31.98 7.13 -0.89
C ARG A 90 -32.25 5.64 -0.75
N GLN A 91 -31.30 4.83 -0.25
CA GLN A 91 -31.56 3.40 0.02
C GLN A 91 -32.68 3.20 1.03
N LYS A 92 -32.71 4.00 2.10
CA LYS A 92 -33.77 3.95 3.10
C LYS A 92 -35.13 4.29 2.49
N GLN A 93 -35.22 5.31 1.65
CA GLN A 93 -36.44 5.63 0.92
C GLN A 93 -36.90 4.52 -0.02
N ILE A 94 -35.96 3.89 -0.73
CA ILE A 94 -36.26 2.74 -1.61
C ILE A 94 -36.80 1.57 -0.79
N LEU A 95 -36.19 1.25 0.37
CA LEU A 95 -36.69 0.21 1.27
C LEU A 95 -38.10 0.49 1.76
N LEU A 96 -38.39 1.74 2.16
CA LEU A 96 -39.75 2.15 2.57
C LEU A 96 -40.75 2.10 1.42
N GLN A 97 -40.36 2.43 0.19
CA GLN A 97 -41.20 2.29 -1.00
C GLN A 97 -41.51 0.83 -1.33
N ILE A 98 -40.52 -0.05 -1.21
CA ILE A 98 -40.70 -1.50 -1.41
C ILE A 98 -41.66 -2.06 -0.36
N ASP A 99 -41.53 -1.63 0.91
CA ASP A 99 -42.43 -2.05 1.98
C ASP A 99 -43.86 -1.51 1.80
N ALA A 100 -44.00 -0.27 1.31
CA ALA A 100 -45.30 0.31 0.94
C ALA A 100 -45.95 -0.42 -0.25
N LEU A 101 -45.17 -0.86 -1.24
CA LEU A 101 -45.65 -1.66 -2.37
C LEU A 101 -46.02 -3.09 -1.94
N GLY A 102 -45.27 -3.67 -1.00
CA GLY A 102 -45.55 -4.98 -0.40
C GLY A 102 -46.81 -4.98 0.46
N SER A 103 -47.05 -3.92 1.22
CA SER A 103 -48.24 -3.75 2.06
C SER A 103 -49.48 -3.31 1.27
N GLY A 104 -49.31 -2.60 0.15
CA GLY A 104 -50.39 -2.26 -0.78
C GLY A 104 -51.01 -3.46 -1.50
N GLY A 105 -50.31 -4.60 -1.57
CA GLY A 105 -50.82 -5.88 -2.07
C GLY A 105 -51.54 -6.74 -1.02
N ALA A 106 -51.43 -6.40 0.26
CA ALA A 106 -51.95 -7.19 1.37
C ALA A 106 -53.24 -6.62 2.01
N ALA A 107 -53.79 -5.53 1.48
CA ALA A 107 -54.99 -4.87 2.02
C ALA A 107 -56.31 -5.36 1.37
N ALA A 108 -56.37 -6.60 0.90
CA ALA A 108 -57.61 -7.29 0.52
C ALA A 108 -57.70 -8.65 1.23
N GLY A 109 -57.74 -8.62 2.55
CA GLY A 109 -58.02 -9.82 3.35
C GLY A 109 -57.71 -9.65 4.83
N ALA A 110 -58.76 -9.79 5.63
CA ALA A 110 -58.74 -10.00 7.08
C ALA A 110 -58.62 -8.76 7.98
N GLN A 111 -59.77 -8.10 8.18
CA GLN A 111 -60.19 -7.72 9.52
C GLN A 111 -60.92 -8.90 10.16
N THR A 112 -60.49 -9.36 11.34
CA THR A 112 -61.36 -9.66 12.51
C THR A 112 -60.52 -10.13 13.70
N SER A 113 -60.58 -9.34 14.78
CA SER A 113 -60.67 -9.73 16.21
C SER A 113 -59.44 -10.43 16.85
N SER A 114 -58.94 -10.16 18.06
CA SER A 114 -59.41 -9.36 19.20
C SER A 114 -58.27 -9.21 20.23
N SER A 115 -58.23 -8.05 20.91
CA SER A 115 -57.94 -7.81 22.34
C SER A 115 -56.72 -8.39 23.07
N ALA A 116 -55.89 -7.44 23.53
CA ALA A 116 -55.46 -7.19 24.92
C ALA A 116 -54.79 -8.28 25.77
N GLY A 117 -53.53 -8.00 26.12
CA GLY A 117 -52.78 -8.56 27.24
C GLY A 117 -51.49 -7.76 27.44
N ASP A 118 -51.51 -6.86 28.41
CA ASP A 118 -50.44 -5.94 28.80
C ASP A 118 -49.33 -6.63 29.64
N GLN A 119 -48.17 -5.98 29.70
CA GLN A 119 -47.00 -6.16 30.56
C GLN A 119 -45.95 -7.23 30.21
N GLY A 120 -44.92 -6.76 29.51
CA GLY A 120 -43.60 -7.38 29.42
C GLY A 120 -42.49 -6.32 29.49
N ALA A 121 -42.38 -5.64 30.63
CA ALA A 121 -41.23 -4.79 30.94
C ALA A 121 -40.07 -5.68 31.42
N ALA A 122 -39.08 -5.89 30.55
CA ALA A 122 -37.74 -6.28 30.94
C ALA A 122 -36.74 -5.55 30.05
N ALA A 123 -36.41 -4.33 30.49
CA ALA A 123 -35.24 -3.60 30.03
C ALA A 123 -33.99 -4.44 30.30
N ALA A 124 -33.42 -5.02 29.25
CA ALA A 124 -32.02 -5.42 29.26
C ALA A 124 -31.20 -4.20 28.86
N THR A 125 -30.72 -3.48 29.87
CA THR A 125 -29.61 -2.55 29.78
C THR A 125 -28.39 -3.26 29.21
N ALA A 126 -28.21 -3.19 27.90
CA ALA A 126 -26.90 -3.41 27.30
C ALA A 126 -26.05 -2.16 27.56
N ALA A 127 -25.45 -2.12 28.74
CA ALA A 127 -24.32 -1.25 29.01
C ALA A 127 -23.27 -1.42 27.89
N PRO A 128 -22.61 -0.34 27.42
CA PRO A 128 -21.54 -0.46 26.46
C PRO A 128 -20.35 -1.10 27.17
N ALA A 129 -20.27 -2.43 27.11
CA ALA A 129 -19.04 -3.13 27.42
C ALA A 129 -18.05 -2.77 26.33
N ALA A 130 -17.17 -1.82 26.65
CA ALA A 130 -15.92 -1.57 25.95
C ALA A 130 -15.19 -2.90 25.82
N SER A 131 -15.43 -3.57 24.69
CA SER A 131 -14.75 -4.79 24.31
C SER A 131 -13.49 -4.32 23.63
N SER A 132 -12.40 -4.29 24.39
CA SER A 132 -11.03 -4.13 23.90
C SER A 132 -10.64 -5.38 23.11
N GLY A 133 -11.27 -5.56 21.96
CA GLY A 133 -11.03 -6.64 21.01
C GLY A 133 -11.36 -6.19 19.61
N ALA A 134 -10.79 -6.87 18.62
CA ALA A 134 -11.08 -6.64 17.21
C ALA A 134 -12.61 -6.60 16.94
N PRO A 135 -13.08 -5.69 16.08
CA PRO A 135 -14.50 -5.59 15.75
C PRO A 135 -15.01 -6.93 15.21
N ALA A 136 -16.16 -7.37 15.71
CA ALA A 136 -16.84 -8.55 15.18
C ALA A 136 -17.19 -8.31 13.70
N SER A 137 -17.07 -9.36 12.89
CA SER A 137 -17.41 -9.27 11.46
C SER A 137 -18.90 -8.96 11.27
N SER A 138 -19.18 -7.96 10.44
CA SER A 138 -20.53 -7.54 10.06
C SER A 138 -21.14 -8.36 8.92
N GLY A 139 -20.35 -9.20 8.25
CA GLY A 139 -20.76 -9.91 7.04
C GLY A 139 -20.67 -9.07 5.75
N ASP A 140 -20.34 -7.78 5.85
CA ASP A 140 -20.07 -6.90 4.71
C ASP A 140 -18.58 -6.58 4.58
N ALA A 141 -18.02 -6.83 3.40
CA ALA A 141 -16.59 -6.67 3.16
C ALA A 141 -16.14 -5.19 3.25
N ASN A 142 -16.95 -4.24 2.77
CA ASN A 142 -16.56 -2.83 2.85
C ASN A 142 -16.53 -2.35 4.30
N THR A 143 -17.54 -2.69 5.07
CA THR A 143 -17.68 -2.34 6.49
C THR A 143 -16.55 -2.96 7.31
N ASP A 144 -16.28 -4.26 7.15
CA ASP A 144 -15.24 -4.95 7.90
C ASP A 144 -13.83 -4.45 7.54
N TYR A 145 -13.59 -4.16 6.26
CA TYR A 145 -12.32 -3.57 5.83
C TYR A 145 -12.13 -2.18 6.44
N ASN A 146 -13.14 -1.32 6.42
CA ASN A 146 -13.06 0.03 6.98
C ASN A 146 -12.88 0.00 8.50
N ALA A 147 -13.53 -0.94 9.19
CA ALA A 147 -13.33 -1.17 10.62
C ALA A 147 -11.88 -1.60 10.91
N ALA A 148 -11.31 -2.51 10.12
CA ALA A 148 -9.91 -2.91 10.26
C ALA A 148 -8.93 -1.74 10.00
N ILE A 149 -9.21 -0.89 9.02
CA ILE A 149 -8.42 0.32 8.73
C ILE A 149 -8.46 1.32 9.88
N ALA A 150 -9.60 1.49 10.55
CA ALA A 150 -9.70 2.36 11.71
C ALA A 150 -8.72 1.95 12.83
N LEU A 151 -8.50 0.64 13.01
CA LEU A 151 -7.55 0.12 13.99
C LEU A 151 -6.10 0.40 13.62
N VAL A 152 -5.74 0.39 12.33
CA VAL A 152 -4.37 0.71 11.86
C VAL A 152 -3.94 2.12 12.26
N LYS A 153 -4.90 3.05 12.36
CA LYS A 153 -4.64 4.45 12.73
C LYS A 153 -4.21 4.61 14.18
N ASP A 154 -4.52 3.63 15.03
CA ASP A 154 -4.16 3.64 16.45
C ASP A 154 -2.95 2.71 16.68
N PRO A 155 -1.75 3.26 17.00
CA PRO A 155 -0.56 2.45 17.24
C PRO A 155 -0.70 1.42 18.36
N SER A 156 -1.61 1.66 19.32
CA SER A 156 -1.87 0.72 20.43
C SER A 156 -2.71 -0.48 20.00
N ARG A 157 -3.42 -0.39 18.86
CA ARG A 157 -4.38 -1.38 18.37
C ARG A 157 -3.86 -2.19 17.18
N GLN A 158 -2.55 -2.22 16.96
CA GLN A 158 -1.94 -2.94 15.83
C GLN A 158 -2.26 -4.45 15.84
N ASP A 159 -2.36 -5.06 17.02
CA ASP A 159 -2.72 -6.47 17.15
C ASP A 159 -4.17 -6.74 16.75
N ASP A 160 -5.09 -5.87 17.15
CA ASP A 160 -6.50 -5.95 16.73
C ASP A 160 -6.64 -5.70 15.22
N ALA A 161 -5.89 -4.74 14.66
CA ALA A 161 -5.84 -4.50 13.23
C ALA A 161 -5.37 -5.75 12.46
N MET A 162 -4.33 -6.40 12.95
CA MET A 162 -3.80 -7.62 12.35
C MET A 162 -4.82 -8.76 12.42
N ALA A 163 -5.48 -8.97 13.56
CA ALA A 163 -6.53 -9.98 13.71
C ALA A 163 -7.74 -9.70 12.79
N ALA A 164 -8.15 -8.43 12.67
CA ALA A 164 -9.24 -8.01 11.80
C ALA A 164 -8.91 -8.29 10.33
N PHE A 165 -7.71 -7.92 9.84
CA PHE A 165 -7.32 -8.24 8.46
C PHE A 165 -7.11 -9.74 8.22
N GLN A 166 -6.59 -10.49 9.20
CA GLN A 166 -6.47 -11.95 9.07
C GLN A 166 -7.84 -12.63 8.93
N THR A 167 -8.85 -12.12 9.63
CA THR A 167 -10.24 -12.56 9.48
C THR A 167 -10.77 -12.13 8.12
N PHE A 168 -10.55 -10.88 7.73
CA PHE A 168 -10.98 -10.33 6.45
C PHE A 168 -10.52 -11.16 5.25
N VAL A 169 -9.22 -11.48 5.16
CA VAL A 169 -8.66 -12.20 4.01
C VAL A 169 -9.20 -13.64 3.89
N LYS A 170 -9.66 -14.22 5.00
CA LYS A 170 -10.27 -15.56 5.04
C LYS A 170 -11.76 -15.51 4.71
N GLN A 171 -12.47 -14.53 5.25
CA GLN A 171 -13.92 -14.43 5.15
C GLN A 171 -14.38 -13.86 3.81
N TYR A 172 -13.57 -13.00 3.20
CA TYR A 172 -13.88 -12.36 1.92
C TYR A 172 -12.83 -12.67 0.85
N PRO A 173 -12.70 -13.97 0.45
CA PRO A 173 -11.68 -14.41 -0.49
C PRO A 173 -11.73 -13.69 -1.84
N ASP A 174 -12.93 -13.28 -2.27
CA ASP A 174 -13.19 -12.64 -3.57
C ASP A 174 -13.30 -11.11 -3.48
N SER A 175 -13.03 -10.51 -2.32
CA SER A 175 -13.13 -9.06 -2.15
C SER A 175 -12.10 -8.31 -3.01
N THR A 176 -12.53 -7.20 -3.59
CA THR A 176 -11.63 -6.24 -4.27
C THR A 176 -10.59 -5.64 -3.32
N TYR A 177 -10.82 -5.68 -2.00
CA TYR A 177 -9.89 -5.23 -0.98
C TYR A 177 -8.82 -6.26 -0.62
N GLN A 178 -8.87 -7.48 -1.15
CA GLN A 178 -7.90 -8.53 -0.85
C GLN A 178 -6.42 -8.12 -1.02
N PRO A 179 -6.02 -7.46 -2.13
CA PRO A 179 -4.64 -7.00 -2.28
C PRO A 179 -4.26 -5.99 -1.19
N ASN A 180 -5.18 -5.10 -0.83
CA ASN A 180 -4.94 -4.08 0.19
C ASN A 180 -4.87 -4.70 1.60
N ALA A 181 -5.77 -5.63 1.93
CA ALA A 181 -5.77 -6.32 3.21
C ALA A 181 -4.46 -7.11 3.43
N ASN A 182 -4.00 -7.84 2.40
CA ASN A 182 -2.69 -8.50 2.45
C ASN A 182 -1.54 -7.49 2.55
N TYR A 183 -1.61 -6.36 1.86
CA TYR A 183 -0.60 -5.30 2.00
C TYR A 183 -0.55 -4.75 3.44
N TRP A 184 -1.70 -4.52 4.09
CA TRP A 184 -1.76 -4.07 5.48
C TRP A 184 -1.24 -5.12 6.46
N LEU A 185 -1.56 -6.40 6.26
CA LEU A 185 -0.96 -7.49 7.04
C LEU A 185 0.57 -7.50 6.90
N GLY A 186 1.09 -7.30 5.69
CA GLY A 186 2.52 -7.14 5.46
C GLY A 186 3.11 -5.99 6.26
N GLN A 187 2.49 -4.80 6.19
CA GLN A 187 2.97 -3.61 6.87
C GLN A 187 2.91 -3.73 8.40
N LEU A 188 1.83 -4.30 8.94
CA LEU A 188 1.68 -4.53 10.38
C LEU A 188 2.73 -5.52 10.89
N ASN A 189 2.94 -6.65 10.19
CA ASN A 189 3.98 -7.60 10.57
C ASN A 189 5.38 -7.00 10.47
N TYR A 190 5.64 -6.19 9.45
CA TYR A 190 6.92 -5.50 9.30
C TYR A 190 7.19 -4.55 10.47
N ASN A 191 6.18 -3.77 10.89
CA ASN A 191 6.29 -2.86 12.03
C ASN A 191 6.55 -3.60 13.34
N LYS A 192 6.02 -4.83 13.49
CA LYS A 192 6.30 -5.71 14.64
C LYS A 192 7.65 -6.44 14.55
N GLY A 193 8.46 -6.18 13.52
CA GLY A 193 9.73 -6.86 13.28
C GLY A 193 9.61 -8.28 12.74
N LYS A 194 8.39 -8.76 12.44
CA LYS A 194 8.12 -10.08 11.85
C LYS A 194 8.36 -10.04 10.35
N LYS A 195 9.64 -9.93 9.98
CA LYS A 195 10.09 -9.74 8.59
C LYS A 195 9.66 -10.87 7.65
N ASP A 196 9.68 -12.11 8.10
CA ASP A 196 9.30 -13.26 7.27
C ASP A 196 7.79 -13.29 6.96
N ASP A 197 6.95 -13.07 7.98
CA ASP A 197 5.50 -12.94 7.82
C ASP A 197 5.17 -11.75 6.90
N ALA A 198 5.85 -10.62 7.11
CA ALA A 198 5.68 -9.44 6.27
C ALA A 198 6.00 -9.73 4.80
N ALA A 199 7.12 -10.41 4.54
CA ALA A 199 7.52 -10.77 3.18
C ALA A 199 6.51 -11.73 2.53
N TYR A 200 5.96 -12.68 3.29
CA TYR A 200 4.92 -13.58 2.81
C TYR A 200 3.67 -12.82 2.34
N TYR A 201 3.15 -11.90 3.16
CA TYR A 201 1.95 -11.14 2.80
C TYR A 201 2.18 -10.21 1.61
N PHE A 202 3.32 -9.49 1.58
CA PHE A 202 3.65 -8.65 0.42
C PHE A 202 3.86 -9.48 -0.85
N ALA A 203 4.57 -10.61 -0.78
CA ALA A 203 4.77 -11.50 -1.92
C ALA A 203 3.44 -12.09 -2.41
N SER A 204 2.50 -12.36 -1.51
CA SER A 204 1.15 -12.80 -1.87
C SER A 204 0.40 -11.75 -2.69
N VAL A 205 0.57 -10.46 -2.39
CA VAL A 205 0.02 -9.37 -3.22
C VAL A 205 0.59 -9.41 -4.63
N VAL A 206 1.91 -9.53 -4.76
CA VAL A 206 2.59 -9.55 -6.07
C VAL A 206 2.20 -10.78 -6.89
N LYS A 207 2.11 -11.95 -6.24
CA LYS A 207 1.83 -13.23 -6.88
C LYS A 207 0.38 -13.36 -7.31
N ASN A 208 -0.55 -13.09 -6.39
CA ASN A 208 -1.97 -13.38 -6.59
C ASN A 208 -2.70 -12.19 -7.24
N TYR A 209 -2.20 -10.96 -7.05
CA TYR A 209 -2.84 -9.74 -7.52
C TYR A 209 -1.87 -8.84 -8.31
N PRO A 210 -1.21 -9.33 -9.37
CA PRO A 210 -0.16 -8.60 -10.08
C PRO A 210 -0.64 -7.31 -10.78
N LYS A 211 -1.95 -7.19 -11.04
CA LYS A 211 -2.58 -5.99 -11.62
C LYS A 211 -3.06 -4.98 -10.56
N SER A 212 -2.97 -5.33 -9.28
CA SER A 212 -3.38 -4.43 -8.20
C SER A 212 -2.48 -3.20 -8.18
N PRO A 213 -3.03 -1.99 -7.91
CA PRO A 213 -2.24 -0.81 -7.63
C PRO A 213 -1.24 -1.00 -6.47
N LYS A 214 -1.42 -2.00 -5.60
CA LYS A 214 -0.50 -2.34 -4.51
C LYS A 214 0.61 -3.31 -4.89
N ALA A 215 0.55 -3.96 -6.05
CA ALA A 215 1.59 -4.90 -6.47
C ALA A 215 3.00 -4.26 -6.58
N PRO A 216 3.18 -3.05 -7.16
CA PRO A 216 4.49 -2.42 -7.21
C PRO A 216 5.05 -2.10 -5.83
N ASP A 217 4.22 -1.53 -4.95
CA ASP A 217 4.61 -1.15 -3.59
C ASP A 217 4.91 -2.38 -2.74
N ALA A 218 4.10 -3.44 -2.85
CA ALA A 218 4.33 -4.70 -2.16
C ALA A 218 5.65 -5.34 -2.60
N MET A 219 5.94 -5.36 -3.91
CA MET A 219 7.20 -5.91 -4.42
C MET A 219 8.40 -5.11 -3.94
N PHE A 220 8.28 -3.77 -3.91
CA PHE A 220 9.29 -2.91 -3.31
C PHE A 220 9.52 -3.24 -1.83
N LYS A 221 8.45 -3.42 -1.04
CA LYS A 221 8.54 -3.79 0.39
C LYS A 221 9.21 -5.15 0.59
N VAL A 222 9.02 -6.12 -0.29
CA VAL A 222 9.79 -7.38 -0.27
C VAL A 222 11.29 -7.09 -0.41
N GLY A 223 11.68 -6.22 -1.35
CA GLY A 223 13.08 -5.81 -1.51
C GLY A 223 13.64 -5.12 -0.27
N VAL A 224 12.87 -4.24 0.37
CA VAL A 224 13.23 -3.58 1.64
C VAL A 224 13.46 -4.62 2.73
N ILE A 225 12.57 -5.59 2.87
CA ILE A 225 12.72 -6.66 3.87
C ILE A 225 13.98 -7.48 3.62
N MET A 226 14.27 -7.84 2.36
CA MET A 226 15.51 -8.58 2.03
C MET A 226 16.75 -7.77 2.40
N GLN A 227 16.74 -6.46 2.14
CA GLN A 227 17.82 -5.57 2.53
C GLN A 227 17.98 -5.50 4.05
N ASP A 228 16.87 -5.36 4.79
CA ASP A 228 16.87 -5.32 6.25
C ASP A 228 17.27 -6.65 6.91
N LYS A 229 17.23 -7.75 6.16
CA LYS A 229 17.75 -9.06 6.57
C LYS A 229 19.24 -9.23 6.26
N GLY A 230 19.87 -8.24 5.60
CA GLY A 230 21.26 -8.30 5.15
C GLY A 230 21.45 -8.98 3.79
N ASP A 231 20.38 -9.45 3.15
CA ASP A 231 20.40 -10.09 1.84
C ASP A 231 20.44 -9.04 0.70
N THR A 232 21.46 -8.18 0.69
CA THR A 232 21.60 -7.07 -0.26
C THR A 232 21.55 -7.53 -1.73
N ALA A 233 22.11 -8.70 -2.04
CA ALA A 233 22.06 -9.27 -3.39
C ALA A 233 20.62 -9.57 -3.83
N LYS A 234 19.81 -10.18 -2.95
CA LYS A 234 18.39 -10.44 -3.23
C LYS A 234 17.60 -9.14 -3.30
N ALA A 235 17.90 -8.18 -2.42
CA ALA A 235 17.25 -6.87 -2.44
C ALA A 235 17.47 -6.15 -3.79
N LYS A 236 18.71 -6.10 -4.29
CA LYS A 236 19.02 -5.55 -5.62
C LYS A 236 18.22 -6.25 -6.71
N ALA A 237 18.20 -7.58 -6.72
CA ALA A 237 17.44 -8.34 -7.72
C ALA A 237 15.94 -8.02 -7.68
N VAL A 238 15.34 -7.93 -6.48
CA VAL A 238 13.92 -7.57 -6.33
C VAL A 238 13.68 -6.14 -6.81
N TYR A 239 14.49 -5.15 -6.41
CA TYR A 239 14.32 -3.77 -6.85
C TYR A 239 14.42 -3.62 -8.38
N GLN A 240 15.35 -4.33 -9.03
CA GLN A 240 15.44 -4.37 -10.49
C GLN A 240 14.15 -4.92 -11.11
N GLN A 241 13.58 -5.97 -10.52
CA GLN A 241 12.30 -6.50 -10.97
C GLN A 241 11.15 -5.50 -10.79
N VAL A 242 11.12 -4.71 -9.71
CA VAL A 242 10.10 -3.66 -9.56
C VAL A 242 10.19 -2.64 -10.69
N VAL A 243 11.39 -2.15 -10.98
CA VAL A 243 11.64 -1.16 -12.05
C VAL A 243 11.25 -1.72 -13.42
N SER A 244 11.59 -2.98 -13.69
CA SER A 244 11.29 -3.64 -14.96
C SER A 244 9.82 -4.01 -15.13
N LYS A 245 9.15 -4.52 -14.09
CA LYS A 245 7.76 -5.00 -14.17
C LYS A 245 6.72 -3.89 -13.99
N PHE A 246 7.06 -2.83 -13.26
CA PHE A 246 6.12 -1.76 -12.90
C PHE A 246 6.68 -0.37 -13.23
N PRO A 247 7.12 -0.12 -14.48
CA PRO A 247 7.75 1.15 -14.85
C PRO A 247 6.83 2.35 -14.56
N GLY A 248 7.41 3.45 -14.07
CA GLY A 248 6.69 4.69 -13.79
C GLY A 248 5.88 4.73 -12.49
N THR A 249 5.69 3.60 -11.81
CA THR A 249 4.99 3.53 -10.50
C THR A 249 5.86 4.08 -9.37
N ASP A 250 5.23 4.47 -8.26
CA ASP A 250 5.98 4.99 -7.11
C ASP A 250 6.87 3.92 -6.47
N GLY A 251 6.40 2.67 -6.38
CA GLY A 251 7.23 1.52 -6.01
C GLY A 251 8.48 1.38 -6.88
N ALA A 252 8.36 1.56 -8.20
CA ALA A 252 9.53 1.53 -9.11
C ALA A 252 10.46 2.72 -8.92
N LYS A 253 9.95 3.93 -8.72
CA LYS A 253 10.77 5.11 -8.41
C LYS A 253 11.55 4.91 -7.11
N GLN A 254 10.91 4.37 -6.07
CA GLN A 254 11.55 4.06 -4.80
C GLN A 254 12.59 2.94 -4.93
N ALA A 255 12.29 1.88 -5.68
CA ALA A 255 13.22 0.80 -5.98
C ALA A 255 14.47 1.31 -6.71
N GLN A 256 14.31 2.20 -7.70
CA GLN A 256 15.43 2.81 -8.40
C GLN A 256 16.33 3.63 -7.46
N LYS A 257 15.74 4.42 -6.56
CA LYS A 257 16.49 5.16 -5.54
C LYS A 257 17.30 4.21 -4.65
N ARG A 258 16.71 3.09 -4.21
CA ARG A 258 17.43 2.08 -3.41
C ARG A 258 18.56 1.41 -4.19
N LEU A 259 18.34 1.09 -5.47
CA LEU A 259 19.40 0.51 -6.33
C LEU A 259 20.60 1.43 -6.44
N ASN A 260 20.38 2.72 -6.67
CA ASN A 260 21.45 3.70 -6.79
C ASN A 260 22.23 3.85 -5.48
N ALA A 261 21.55 3.76 -4.33
CA ALA A 261 22.20 3.85 -3.02
C ALA A 261 22.98 2.59 -2.62
N LEU A 262 22.69 1.45 -3.24
CA LEU A 262 23.42 0.19 -3.05
C LEU A 262 24.55 0.01 -4.09
N GLY A 263 24.69 0.96 -5.03
CA GLY A 263 25.64 0.96 -6.14
C GLY A 263 27.04 1.37 -5.71
#